data_AF-A0A392PLM0-F1
#
_entry.id   AF-A0A392PLM0-F1
#
_cell.length_a   1.000
_cell.length_b   1.000
_cell.length_c   1.000
_cell.angle_alpha   90.00
_cell.angle_beta   90.00
_cell.angle_gamma   90.00
#
_symmetry.space_group_name_H-M   'P 1'
#
loop_
_entity.id
_entity.type
_entity.pdbx_description
1 polymer ?
#
loop_
_entity_poly.entity_id
_entity_poly.type
_entity_poly.pdbx_seq_one_letter_code
_entity_poly.pdbx_strand_id
1 'polypeptide(L)' 'MPTPMLRRVYYELDDHRSKVDASDVAICRVEQLCPFPYDLVQRELKRYP' A
#
# COMPACT_ATOMS: atom_id res chain seq x y z
N MET A 1 -18.19 -12.01 -11.74
CA MET A 1 -16.84 -11.53 -12.12
C MET A 1 -15.92 -11.78 -10.94
N PRO A 2 -14.93 -12.69 -11.03
CA PRO A 2 -14.11 -13.04 -9.88
C PRO A 2 -13.23 -11.84 -9.55
N THR A 3 -13.48 -11.19 -8.42
CA THR A 3 -12.63 -10.13 -7.89
C THR A 3 -11.28 -10.75 -7.53
N PRO A 4 -10.16 -10.27 -8.10
CA PRO A 4 -8.84 -10.81 -7.76
C PRO A 4 -8.56 -10.53 -6.28
N MET A 5 -8.22 -11.58 -5.53
CA MET A 5 -8.06 -11.62 -4.06
C MET A 5 -7.14 -10.51 -3.50
N LEU A 6 -6.23 -9.98 -4.32
CA LEU A 6 -5.33 -8.85 -4.00
C LEU A 6 -6.05 -7.52 -3.68
N ARG A 7 -7.31 -7.34 -4.11
CA ARG A 7 -8.08 -6.11 -3.78
C ARG A 7 -8.59 -6.08 -2.35
N ARG A 8 -8.83 -7.23 -1.71
CA ARG A 8 -9.57 -7.28 -0.43
C ARG A 8 -8.78 -6.64 0.72
N VAL A 9 -7.49 -6.92 0.78
CA VAL A 9 -6.59 -6.42 1.85
C VAL A 9 -6.44 -4.91 1.83
N TYR A 10 -6.41 -4.28 0.64
CA TYR A 10 -6.30 -2.82 0.54
C TYR A 10 -7.51 -2.11 1.16
N TYR A 11 -8.73 -2.59 0.88
CA TYR A 11 -9.94 -1.99 1.42
C TYR A 11 -10.08 -2.22 2.93
N GLU A 12 -9.63 -3.37 3.45
CA GLU A 12 -9.63 -3.64 4.90
C GLU A 12 -8.67 -2.71 5.65
N LEU A 13 -7.47 -2.46 5.10
CA LEU A 13 -6.49 -1.54 5.70
C LEU A 13 -6.95 -0.08 5.61
N ASP A 14 -7.57 0.33 4.51
CA ASP A 14 -8.10 1.68 4.30
C ASP A 14 -9.29 1.99 5.22
N ASP A 15 -10.22 1.03 5.35
CA ASP A 15 -11.37 1.13 6.26
C ASP A 15 -10.90 1.18 7.73
N HIS A 16 -9.92 0.36 8.09
CA HIS A 16 -9.32 0.43 9.43
C HIS A 16 -8.63 1.77 9.66
N ARG A 17 -7.84 2.27 8.70
CA ARG A 17 -7.18 3.58 8.79
C ARG A 17 -8.19 4.70 9.01
N SER A 18 -9.30 4.71 8.27
CA SER A 18 -10.36 5.71 8.44
C SER A 18 -11.05 5.63 9.81
N LYS A 19 -11.13 4.44 10.42
CA LYS A 19 -11.72 4.25 11.75
C LYS A 19 -10.83 4.73 12.90
N VAL A 20 -9.50 4.58 12.77
CA VAL A 20 -8.55 5.05 13.78
C VAL A 20 -8.02 6.47 13.53
N ASP A 21 -8.51 7.16 12.48
CA ASP A 21 -8.06 8.51 12.06
C ASP A 21 -6.53 8.64 12.01
N ALA A 22 -5.88 7.55 11.61
CA ALA A 22 -4.43 7.44 11.62
C ALA A 22 -3.84 8.17 10.40
N SER A 23 -3.22 9.32 10.63
CA SER A 23 -2.51 10.11 9.61
C SER A 23 -1.02 9.76 9.49
N ASP A 24 -0.47 9.03 10.47
CA ASP A 24 0.96 8.70 10.59
C ASP A 24 1.39 7.47 9.77
N VAL A 25 0.45 6.77 9.13
CA VAL A 25 0.74 5.53 8.37
C VAL A 25 0.51 5.76 6.88
N ALA A 26 1.55 5.61 6.07
CA ALA A 26 1.45 5.59 4.62
C ALA A 26 1.22 4.17 4.11
N ILE A 27 0.17 3.97 3.29
CA ILE A 27 -0.11 2.69 2.64
C ILE A 27 0.35 2.79 1.19
N CYS A 28 1.52 2.22 0.89
CA CYS A 28 2.06 2.16 -0.47
C CYS A 28 1.69 0.83 -1.12
N ARG A 29 1.12 0.88 -2.33
CA ARG A 29 0.80 -0.31 -3.12
C ARG A 29 1.94 -0.63 -4.08
N VAL A 30 2.51 -1.83 -3.96
CA VAL A 30 3.48 -2.34 -4.93
C VAL A 30 2.73 -3.26 -5.91
N GLU A 31 2.43 -2.75 -7.10
CA GLU A 31 1.62 -3.47 -8.09
C GLU A 31 2.41 -4.55 -8.86
N GLN A 32 3.74 -4.48 -8.85
CA GLN A 32 4.62 -5.46 -9.49
C GLN A 32 5.60 -6.02 -8.45
N LEU A 33 5.41 -7.30 -8.07
CA LEU A 33 6.31 -7.99 -7.15
C LEU A 33 7.60 -8.49 -7.83
N CYS A 34 7.61 -8.68 -9.17
CA CYS A 34 8.78 -9.19 -9.87
C CYS A 34 8.90 -8.64 -11.29
N PRO A 35 10.12 -8.24 -11.74
CA PRO A 35 11.33 -8.07 -10.94
C PRO A 35 11.12 -6.99 -9.86
N PHE A 36 11.67 -7.21 -8.65
CA PHE A 36 11.40 -6.32 -7.51
C PHE A 36 11.91 -4.90 -7.78
N PRO A 37 11.05 -3.87 -7.72
CA PRO A 37 11.43 -2.52 -8.13
C PRO A 37 12.10 -1.75 -7.00
N TYR A 38 13.38 -2.06 -6.72
CA TYR A 38 14.18 -1.41 -5.68
C TYR A 38 14.23 0.12 -5.82
N ASP A 39 14.40 0.63 -7.04
CA ASP A 39 14.52 2.08 -7.29
C ASP A 39 13.23 2.85 -6.94
N LEU A 40 12.07 2.27 -7.29
CA LEU A 40 10.77 2.89 -7.03
C LEU A 40 10.46 2.90 -5.52
N VAL A 41 10.74 1.79 -4.84
CA VAL A 41 10.54 1.68 -3.39
C VAL A 41 11.47 2.63 -2.64
N GLN A 42 12.75 2.70 -3.03
CA GLN A 42 13.72 3.57 -2.37
C GLN A 42 13.38 5.05 -2.54
N ARG A 43 12.86 5.46 -3.70
CA ARG A 43 12.41 6.83 -3.94
C ARG A 43 11.19 7.19 -3.08
N GLU A 44 10.23 6.29 -2.94
CA GLU A 44 9.05 6.53 -2.10
C GLU A 44 9.43 6.55 -0.60
N LEU A 45 10.34 5.69 -0.15
CA LEU A 45 10.85 5.72 1.22
C LEU A 45 11.53 7.05 1.57
N LYS A 46 12.25 7.68 0.64
CA LYS A 46 12.85 9.02 0.85
C LYS A 46 11.82 10.13 1.08
N ARG A 47 10.52 9.93 0.81
CA ARG A 47 9.47 10.92 1.04
C ARG A 47 8.96 10.94 2.49
N TYR A 48 9.34 9.94 3.29
CA TYR A 48 8.98 9.80 4.69
C TYR A 48 10.27 9.90 5.54
N PRO A 49 10.59 11.07 6.12
CA PRO A 49 11.79 11.27 6.93
C PRO A 49 11.77 10.50 8.26
#